data_AF-A0A954ZHT7-F1
#
_entry.id   AF-A0A954ZHT7-F1
#
_cell.length_a   1.000
_cell.length_b   1.000
_cell.length_c   1.000
_cell.angle_alpha   90.00
_cell.angle_beta   90.00
_cell.angle_gamma   90.00
#
_symmetry.space_group_name_H-M   'P 1'
#
loop_
_entity.id
_entity.type
_entity.pdbx_description
1 polymer ?
#
loop_
_entity_poly.entity_id
_entity_poly.type
_entity_poly.pdbx_seq_one_letter_code
_entity_poly.pdbx_strand_id
1 'polypeptide(L)'
;VVDAADYTVWKDSFGATDLLAADGNENGIVDAADYTIWKDNFGRSQSGLAGVGVPEPALAIPVLLAYLVLGRRLGGRRLGGLRS
;
A
#
# COMPACT_ATOMS: atom_id res chain seq x y z
N VAL A 1 10.39 -5.46 -2.80
CA VAL A 1 10.37 -5.41 -4.28
C VAL A 1 11.77 -5.71 -4.73
N VAL A 2 11.96 -6.57 -5.72
CA VAL A 2 13.29 -6.85 -6.29
C VAL A 2 13.59 -5.78 -7.32
N ASP A 3 14.73 -5.09 -7.17
CA ASP A 3 15.04 -3.89 -7.95
C ASP A 3 16.44 -3.93 -8.59
N ALA A 4 16.83 -2.79 -9.18
CA ALA A 4 18.09 -2.67 -9.92
C ALA A 4 19.33 -2.61 -9.00
N ALA A 5 19.16 -2.31 -7.71
CA ALA A 5 20.25 -2.38 -6.74
C ALA A 5 20.60 -3.84 -6.42
N ASP A 6 19.64 -4.77 -6.49
CA ASP A 6 19.91 -6.21 -6.34
C ASP A 6 20.80 -6.75 -7.49
N TYR A 7 20.71 -6.16 -8.68
CA TYR A 7 21.55 -6.56 -9.83
C TYR A 7 23.05 -6.29 -9.60
N THR A 8 23.40 -5.22 -8.89
CA THR A 8 24.81 -4.95 -8.57
C THR A 8 25.36 -5.97 -7.58
N VAL A 9 24.54 -6.43 -6.62
CA VAL A 9 24.93 -7.48 -5.68
C VAL A 9 25.22 -8.78 -6.42
N TRP A 10 24.35 -9.21 -7.34
CA TRP A 10 24.61 -10.39 -8.17
C TRP A 10 25.89 -10.26 -9.00
N LYS A 11 26.10 -9.12 -9.66
CA LYS A 11 27.30 -8.89 -10.47
C LYS A 11 28.59 -8.97 -9.65
N ASP A 12 28.59 -8.34 -8.47
CA ASP A 12 29.78 -8.26 -7.61
C ASP A 12 30.09 -9.61 -6.95
N SER A 13 29.10 -10.49 -6.84
CA SER A 13 29.23 -11.84 -6.27
C SER A 13 29.29 -12.96 -7.31
N PHE A 14 29.30 -12.68 -8.61
CA PHE A 14 29.30 -13.72 -9.64
C PHE A 14 30.51 -14.67 -9.52
N GLY A 15 30.23 -15.97 -9.36
CA GLY A 15 31.20 -17.03 -9.12
C GLY A 15 31.63 -17.20 -7.65
N ALA A 16 31.08 -16.41 -6.73
CA ALA A 16 31.37 -16.53 -5.31
C ALA A 16 30.73 -17.78 -4.71
N THR A 17 31.43 -18.38 -3.74
CA THR A 17 30.97 -19.56 -2.97
C THR A 17 30.93 -19.29 -1.46
N ASP A 18 31.37 -18.10 -1.03
CA ASP A 18 31.41 -17.61 0.34
C ASP A 18 30.47 -16.42 0.58
N LEU A 19 30.09 -15.71 -0.48
CA LEU A 19 29.15 -14.58 -0.49
C LEU A 19 27.85 -14.95 -1.22
N LEU A 20 27.01 -15.72 -0.52
CA LEU A 20 25.79 -16.33 -1.08
C LEU A 20 24.55 -15.41 -1.00
N ALA A 21 24.73 -14.10 -0.81
CA ALA A 21 23.61 -13.16 -0.74
C ALA A 21 22.79 -13.08 -2.05
N ALA A 22 23.40 -13.48 -3.18
CA ALA A 22 22.75 -13.58 -4.48
C ALA A 22 22.56 -15.04 -4.97
N ASP A 23 22.74 -16.03 -4.08
CA ASP A 23 22.47 -17.45 -4.36
C ASP A 23 20.96 -17.69 -4.22
N GLY A 24 20.23 -17.47 -5.30
CA GLY A 24 18.77 -17.54 -5.32
C GLY A 24 18.23 -18.96 -5.44
N ASN A 25 19.06 -19.92 -5.83
CA ASN A 25 18.70 -21.34 -5.92
C ASN A 25 19.27 -22.20 -4.78
N GLU A 26 20.04 -21.59 -3.87
CA GLU A 26 20.66 -22.19 -2.68
C GLU A 26 21.62 -23.35 -2.99
N ASN A 27 22.33 -23.28 -4.13
CA ASN A 27 23.27 -24.33 -4.56
C ASN A 27 24.71 -24.12 -4.03
N GLY A 28 24.98 -23.02 -3.32
CA GLY A 28 26.28 -22.68 -2.78
C GLY A 28 27.23 -21.97 -3.76
N ILE A 29 26.73 -21.50 -4.91
CA ILE A 29 27.48 -20.71 -5.88
C ILE A 29 26.58 -19.67 -6.55
N VAL A 30 27.04 -18.42 -6.63
CA VAL A 30 26.31 -17.39 -7.40
C VAL A 30 26.65 -17.50 -8.87
N ASP A 31 25.70 -17.84 -9.73
CA ASP A 31 25.91 -18.01 -11.16
C ASP A 31 24.75 -17.49 -12.04
N ALA A 32 24.70 -17.95 -13.30
CA ALA A 32 23.69 -17.53 -14.27
C ALA A 32 22.28 -18.09 -13.97
N ALA A 33 22.16 -19.17 -13.22
CA ALA A 33 20.89 -19.69 -12.76
C ALA A 33 20.24 -18.71 -11.78
N ASP A 34 21.02 -18.10 -10.87
CA ASP A 34 20.52 -17.10 -9.93
C ASP A 34 20.05 -15.82 -10.61
N TYR A 35 20.75 -15.39 -11.65
CA TYR A 35 20.32 -14.27 -12.49
C TYR A 35 18.92 -14.50 -13.08
N THR A 36 18.61 -15.74 -13.46
CA THR A 36 17.30 -16.09 -14.02
C THR A 36 16.22 -15.94 -12.95
N ILE A 37 16.48 -16.36 -11.71
CA ILE A 37 15.58 -16.20 -10.58
C ILE A 37 15.36 -14.72 -10.25
N TRP A 38 16.43 -13.91 -10.21
CA TRP A 38 16.31 -12.46 -10.02
C TRP A 38 15.45 -11.83 -11.12
N LYS A 39 15.74 -12.14 -12.39
CA LYS A 39 15.02 -11.59 -13.55
C LYS A 39 13.54 -11.94 -13.52
N ASP A 40 13.19 -13.15 -13.12
CA ASP A 40 11.80 -13.60 -13.02
C ASP A 40 11.02 -12.92 -11.88
N ASN A 41 11.73 -12.42 -10.88
CA ASN A 41 11.17 -11.68 -9.74
C ASN A 41 11.32 -10.16 -9.84
N PHE A 42 12.09 -9.66 -10.80
CA PHE A 42 12.34 -8.23 -10.97
C PHE A 42 11.02 -7.45 -11.12
N GLY A 43 10.85 -6.40 -10.31
CA GLY A 43 9.63 -5.60 -10.29
C GLY A 43 8.41 -6.28 -9.67
N ARG A 44 8.50 -7.57 -9.28
CA ARG A 44 7.45 -8.18 -8.45
C ARG A 44 7.52 -7.55 -7.07
N SER A 45 6.53 -6.71 -6.80
CA SER A 45 6.21 -6.33 -5.43
C SER A 45 5.46 -7.50 -4.81
N GLN A 46 6.02 -8.10 -3.77
CA GLN A 46 5.26 -8.97 -2.90
C GLN A 46 4.10 -8.11 -2.38
N SER A 47 2.88 -8.39 -2.82
CA SER A 47 1.68 -7.68 -2.38
C SER A 47 1.45 -8.04 -0.91
N GLY A 48 2.21 -7.39 -0.05
CA GLY A 48 2.05 -7.45 1.39
C GLY A 48 0.80 -6.68 1.74
N LEU A 49 -0.20 -7.39 2.25
CA LEU A 49 -1.50 -6.89 2.71
C LEU A 49 -2.42 -6.45 1.56
N ALA A 50 -2.99 -7.44 0.86
CA ALA A 50 -4.28 -7.28 0.22
C ALA A 50 -5.30 -6.87 1.29
N GLY A 51 -5.57 -5.56 1.42
CA GLY A 51 -6.64 -5.01 2.23
C GLY A 51 -6.57 -5.34 3.72
N VAL A 52 -5.66 -4.71 4.47
CA VAL A 52 -6.08 -4.32 5.82
C VAL A 52 -7.18 -3.31 5.60
N GLY A 53 -8.44 -3.75 5.74
CA GLY A 53 -9.60 -2.87 5.67
C GLY A 53 -9.36 -1.74 6.64
N VAL A 54 -8.95 -0.59 6.11
CA VAL A 54 -8.78 0.62 6.90
C VAL A 54 -10.17 0.87 7.49
N PRO A 55 -10.35 0.76 8.83
CA PRO A 55 -11.63 1.06 9.41
C PRO A 55 -11.94 2.51 9.02
N GLU A 56 -13.04 2.72 8.30
CA GLU A 56 -13.46 4.07 7.96
C GLU A 56 -13.51 4.88 9.27
N PRO A 57 -12.93 6.09 9.32
CA PRO A 57 -13.11 6.92 10.51
C PRO A 57 -14.62 7.07 10.69
N ALA A 58 -15.14 6.77 11.88
CA ALA A 58 -16.57 6.65 12.20
C ALA A 58 -17.38 7.96 12.04
N LEU A 59 -16.93 8.88 11.19
CA LEU A 59 -17.44 10.23 10.99
C LEU A 59 -18.63 10.29 10.03
N ALA A 60 -18.91 9.26 9.23
CA ALA A 60 -20.02 9.28 8.26
C ALA A 60 -21.38 9.52 8.95
N ILE A 61 -21.65 8.83 10.06
CA ILE A 61 -22.90 8.93 10.82
C ILE A 61 -23.03 10.28 11.56
N PRO A 62 -22.05 10.75 12.36
CA PRO A 62 -22.18 12.04 13.05
C PRO A 62 -22.21 13.24 12.08
N VAL A 63 -21.52 13.19 10.93
CA VAL A 63 -21.58 14.26 9.92
C VAL A 63 -22.97 14.34 9.29
N LEU A 64 -23.56 13.20 8.94
CA LEU A 64 -24.93 13.14 8.43
C LEU A 64 -25.95 13.66 9.46
N LEU A 65 -25.81 13.26 10.73
CA LEU A 65 -26.67 13.75 11.82
C LEU A 65 -26.52 15.25 12.05
N ALA A 66 -25.29 15.79 12.00
CA ALA A 66 -25.04 17.22 12.12
C ALA A 66 -25.75 18.01 11.00
N TYR A 67 -25.73 17.49 9.76
CA TYR A 67 -26.39 18.12 8.62
C TYR A 67 -27.92 18.12 8.78
N LEU A 68 -28.51 17.03 9.26
CA LEU A 68 -29.96 16.92 9.50
C LEU A 68 -30.42 17.83 10.65
N VAL A 69 -29.65 17.96 11.72
CA VAL A 69 -29.98 18.84 12.85
C VAL A 69 -29.85 20.32 12.45
N LEU A 70 -28.82 20.66 11.68
CA LEU A 70 -28.61 22.04 11.23
C LEU A 70 -29.63 22.47 10.17
N GLY A 71 -29.99 21.58 9.24
CA GLY A 71 -31.03 21.83 8.24
C GLY A 71 -32.41 22.12 8.86
N ARG A 72 -32.73 21.48 9.99
CA ARG A 72 -34.01 21.70 10.71
C ARG A 72 -34.07 23.05 11.44
N ARG A 73 -32.93 23.62 11.83
CA ARG A 73 -32.88 24.92 12.54
C ARG A 73 -33.03 26.12 11.63
N LEU A 74 -32.67 25.99 10.35
CA LEU A 74 -32.73 27.08 9.38
C LEU A 74 -34.08 27.16 8.64
N GLY A 75 -34.86 26.07 8.60
CA GLY A 75 -36.18 26.02 7.95
C GLY A 75 -37.36 26.55 8.79
N GLY A 76 -37.19 26.78 10.10
CA GLY A 76 -38.29 27.10 11.03
C GLY A 76 -38.56 28.58 11.31
N ARG A 77 -37.90 29.53 10.63
CA ARG A 77 -38.02 30.99 10.92
C ARG A 77 -38.74 31.79 9.83
N ARG A 78 -39.95 31.37 9.44
CA ARG A 78 -40.93 32.13 8.62
C ARG A 78 -42.32 31.57 8.99
N LEU A 79 -43.35 32.25 9.51
CA LEU A 79 -43.76 33.66 9.56
C LEU A 79 -44.62 33.83 10.83
N GLY A 80 -44.17 34.65 11.78
CA GLY A 80 -44.98 35.11 12.90
C GLY A 80 -45.02 36.63 12.89
N GLY A 81 -45.99 37.21 12.19
CA GLY A 81 -46.18 38.65 12.17
C GLY A 81 -46.90 39.14 10.91
N LEU A 82 -48.22 39.24 11.00
CA LEU A 82 -49.01 40.44 10.68
C LEU A 82 -50.50 40.07 10.71
N ARG A 83 -51.21 40.51 11.75
CA ARG A 83 -52.63 40.85 11.69
C ARG A 83 -52.96 41.72 12.90
N SER A 84 -53.02 43.03 12.66
CA SER A 84 -53.84 44.00 13.40
C SER A 84 -54.82 44.57 12.40
#